data_AF-A0A316YGS6-F1
#
_entry.id   AF-A0A316YGS6-F1
#
_cell.length_a   1.000
_cell.length_b   1.000
_cell.length_c   1.000
_cell.angle_alpha   90.00
_cell.angle_beta   90.00
_cell.angle_gamma   90.00
#
_symmetry.space_group_name_H-M   'P 1'
#
loop_
_entity.id
_entity.type
_entity.pdbx_description
1 polymer ?
#
loop_
_entity_poly.entity_id
_entity_poly.type
_entity_poly.pdbx_seq_one_letter_code
_entity_poly.pdbx_strand_id
1 'polypeptide(L)'
;MGFFSSSSSSKGDTNAAANQAPTRSSRRQCWESRDAYYACLSSHRIVVPPGTDMSDGRGMLGEAAAEEQRTKRDRLEDEVKNDPCASARGPYEENCAKSWIDYFNKRRVLEERQKLLYSQGAQPTTSSLPPSRGSSSGK
;
A
#
# COMPACT_ATOMS: atom_id res chain seq x y z
N MET A 1 46.23 7.67 -12.34
CA MET A 1 46.56 6.32 -12.86
C MET A 1 46.19 5.29 -11.79
N GLY A 2 45.50 4.21 -12.14
CA GLY A 2 45.25 3.03 -11.28
C GLY A 2 43.80 2.90 -10.75
N PHE A 3 42.80 2.62 -11.59
CA PHE A 3 42.39 1.30 -12.12
C PHE A 3 41.44 0.55 -11.18
N PHE A 4 40.14 0.66 -11.49
CA PHE A 4 39.08 -0.19 -10.95
C PHE A 4 39.38 -1.64 -11.36
N SER A 5 39.77 -2.45 -10.40
CA SER A 5 39.96 -3.87 -10.56
C SER A 5 38.98 -4.60 -9.66
N SER A 6 37.95 -5.20 -10.25
CA SER A 6 37.70 -6.64 -10.12
C SER A 6 36.43 -7.02 -10.88
N SER A 7 36.66 -7.87 -11.87
CA SER A 7 35.69 -8.71 -12.55
C SER A 7 35.00 -9.66 -11.57
N SER A 8 33.72 -9.93 -11.81
CA SER A 8 33.10 -11.20 -11.42
C SER A 8 31.91 -11.50 -12.32
N SER A 9 32.16 -12.37 -13.30
CA SER A 9 31.14 -13.19 -13.93
C SER A 9 30.58 -14.16 -12.89
N SER A 10 29.27 -14.21 -12.69
CA SER A 10 28.56 -15.38 -12.15
C SER A 10 27.06 -15.27 -12.44
N LYS A 11 26.65 -16.16 -13.36
CA LYS A 11 25.42 -16.95 -13.39
C LYS A 11 24.19 -16.36 -12.67
N GLY A 12 23.16 -16.09 -13.48
CA GLY A 12 21.81 -15.87 -13.01
C GLY A 12 21.27 -17.16 -12.40
N ASP A 13 21.20 -17.19 -11.09
CA ASP A 13 20.43 -18.16 -10.33
C ASP A 13 19.10 -17.51 -9.95
N THR A 14 18.03 -18.00 -10.57
CA THR A 14 16.66 -17.74 -10.19
C THR A 14 16.45 -18.21 -8.74
N ASN A 15 16.02 -17.30 -7.86
CA ASN A 15 15.59 -17.51 -6.46
C ASN A 15 16.65 -17.30 -5.35
N ALA A 16 17.13 -16.06 -5.21
CA ALA A 16 17.74 -15.57 -3.96
C ALA A 16 17.46 -14.06 -3.76
N ALA A 17 16.21 -13.67 -3.45
CA ALA A 17 15.83 -12.25 -3.32
C ALA A 17 14.90 -11.99 -2.12
N ALA A 18 15.40 -12.22 -0.90
CA ALA A 18 14.73 -11.74 0.32
C ALA A 18 15.53 -10.67 1.08
N ASN A 19 16.77 -10.34 0.67
CA ASN A 19 17.57 -9.28 1.32
C ASN A 19 18.57 -8.57 0.38
N GLN A 20 18.43 -8.70 -0.94
CA GLN A 20 19.25 -7.94 -1.88
C GLN A 20 18.45 -6.78 -2.45
N ALA A 21 19.00 -5.58 -2.25
CA ALA A 21 18.46 -4.36 -2.83
C ALA A 21 18.34 -4.56 -4.35
N PRO A 22 17.14 -4.36 -4.94
CA PRO A 22 16.95 -4.55 -6.37
C PRO A 22 17.97 -3.73 -7.16
N THR A 23 18.55 -4.35 -8.19
CA THR A 23 19.53 -3.69 -9.05
C THR A 23 18.91 -2.42 -9.65
N ARG A 24 19.73 -1.43 -10.00
CA ARG A 24 19.23 -0.16 -10.54
C ARG A 24 18.33 -0.35 -11.78
N SER A 25 18.65 -1.35 -12.60
CA SER A 25 17.88 -1.71 -13.79
C SER A 25 16.49 -2.26 -13.41
N SER A 26 16.41 -3.20 -12.46
CA SER A 26 15.11 -3.77 -12.06
C SER A 26 14.21 -2.74 -11.39
N ARG A 27 14.77 -1.79 -10.64
CA ARG A 27 14.02 -0.66 -10.08
C ARG A 27 13.40 0.22 -11.16
N ARG A 28 14.12 0.46 -12.26
CA ARG A 28 13.61 1.24 -13.38
C ARG A 28 12.42 0.54 -14.04
N GLN A 29 12.53 -0.76 -14.30
CA GLN A 29 11.44 -1.57 -14.88
C GLN A 29 10.20 -1.57 -13.97
N CYS A 30 10.40 -1.71 -12.67
CA CYS A 30 9.32 -1.60 -11.67
C CYS A 30 8.63 -0.22 -11.70
N TRP A 31 9.37 0.88 -11.86
CA TRP A 31 8.76 2.22 -11.96
C TRP A 31 8.01 2.42 -13.27
N GLU A 32 8.54 1.92 -14.39
CA GLU A 32 7.88 1.98 -15.69
C GLU A 32 6.57 1.17 -15.69
N SER A 33 6.57 -0.04 -15.11
CA SER A 33 5.34 -0.85 -14.99
C SER A 33 4.33 -0.25 -14.01
N ARG A 34 4.79 0.31 -12.89
CA ARG A 34 3.95 1.07 -11.94
C ARG A 34 3.22 2.22 -12.64
N ASP A 35 3.94 3.02 -13.41
CA ASP A 35 3.38 4.22 -14.04
C ASP A 35 2.35 3.85 -15.11
N ALA A 36 2.57 2.77 -15.86
CA ALA A 36 1.59 2.23 -16.79
C ALA A 36 0.30 1.77 -16.07
N TYR A 37 0.44 1.06 -14.94
CA TYR A 37 -0.71 0.63 -14.14
C TYR A 37 -1.48 1.81 -13.54
N TYR A 38 -0.78 2.80 -12.98
CA TYR A 38 -1.40 3.98 -12.38
C TYR A 38 -2.03 4.92 -13.40
N ALA A 39 -1.50 4.99 -14.63
CA ALA A 39 -2.15 5.69 -15.73
C ALA A 39 -3.54 5.10 -16.03
N CYS A 40 -3.65 3.77 -16.04
CA CYS A 40 -4.94 3.09 -16.19
C CYS A 40 -5.86 3.37 -14.99
N LEU A 41 -5.38 3.24 -13.75
CA LEU A 41 -6.23 3.53 -12.58
C LEU A 41 -6.72 4.99 -12.57
N SER A 42 -5.89 5.94 -13.02
CA SER A 42 -6.25 7.35 -13.12
C SER A 42 -7.33 7.60 -14.17
N SER A 43 -7.30 6.91 -15.32
CA SER A 43 -8.33 7.04 -16.35
C SER A 43 -9.70 6.53 -15.87
N HIS A 44 -9.71 5.45 -15.09
CA HIS A 44 -10.91 4.90 -14.46
C HIS A 44 -11.32 5.60 -13.15
N ARG A 45 -10.58 6.65 -12.73
CA ARG A 45 -10.76 7.37 -11.46
C ARG A 45 -10.76 6.49 -10.21
N ILE A 46 -10.01 5.39 -10.24
CA ILE A 46 -9.83 4.48 -9.11
C ILE A 46 -8.70 5.06 -8.25
N VAL A 47 -9.02 5.61 -7.06
CA VAL A 47 -8.03 6.19 -6.14
C VAL A 47 -7.31 5.11 -5.33
N VAL A 48 -8.08 4.18 -4.77
CA VAL A 48 -7.59 3.06 -3.97
C VAL A 48 -7.33 1.90 -4.92
N PRO A 49 -6.07 1.48 -5.13
CA PRO A 49 -5.81 0.33 -5.96
C PRO A 49 -6.44 -0.93 -5.33
N PRO A 50 -6.94 -1.85 -6.15
CA PRO A 50 -7.47 -3.13 -5.71
C PRO A 50 -6.43 -3.98 -4.96
N GLY A 51 -6.89 -4.70 -3.94
CA GLY A 51 -6.03 -5.52 -3.08
C GLY A 51 -5.20 -4.73 -2.05
N THR A 52 -5.47 -3.43 -1.88
CA THR A 52 -4.70 -2.60 -0.96
C THR A 52 -5.33 -2.57 0.43
N ASP A 53 -4.65 -3.17 1.40
CA ASP A 53 -5.09 -3.09 2.79
C ASP A 53 -4.50 -1.85 3.48
N MET A 54 -5.35 -0.83 3.67
CA MET A 54 -5.02 0.37 4.44
C MET A 54 -5.10 0.16 5.97
N SER A 55 -5.32 -1.07 6.43
CA SER A 55 -5.32 -1.45 7.84
C SER A 55 -3.95 -2.01 8.17
N ASP A 56 -3.27 -1.46 9.19
CA ASP A 56 -1.92 -1.87 9.58
C ASP A 56 -1.84 -3.23 10.28
N GLY A 57 -2.78 -4.16 10.00
CA GLY A 57 -2.81 -5.51 10.55
C GLY A 57 -2.93 -5.62 12.07
N ARG A 58 -2.93 -4.50 12.81
CA ARG A 58 -3.12 -4.44 14.27
C ARG A 58 -4.61 -4.51 14.62
N GLY A 59 -5.21 -5.68 14.37
CA GLY A 59 -6.51 -6.05 14.92
C GLY A 59 -6.37 -6.71 16.29
N MET A 60 -7.42 -6.67 17.10
CA MET A 60 -7.48 -7.44 18.36
C MET A 60 -7.47 -8.95 18.08
N LEU A 61 -6.71 -9.70 18.87
CA LEU A 61 -6.66 -11.17 18.80
C LEU A 61 -7.95 -11.74 19.40
N GLY A 62 -8.75 -12.43 18.59
CA GLY A 62 -9.97 -13.12 19.03
C GLY A 62 -10.65 -13.86 17.87
N GLU A 63 -11.41 -14.93 18.19
CA GLU A 63 -12.04 -15.81 17.19
C GLU A 63 -13.05 -15.09 16.29
N ALA A 64 -13.78 -14.12 16.83
CA ALA A 64 -14.67 -13.24 16.06
C ALA A 64 -13.92 -12.31 15.09
N ALA A 65 -12.68 -11.93 15.39
CA ALA A 65 -11.85 -11.11 14.50
C ALA A 65 -11.24 -11.94 13.35
N ALA A 66 -11.08 -13.25 13.52
CA ALA A 66 -10.58 -14.14 12.47
C ALA A 66 -11.61 -14.35 11.34
N GLU A 67 -12.90 -14.38 11.67
CA GLU A 67 -13.97 -14.46 10.66
C GLU A 67 -14.08 -13.16 9.85
N GLU A 68 -14.04 -12.00 10.51
CA GLU A 68 -14.02 -10.70 9.83
C GLU A 68 -12.80 -10.58 8.89
N GLN A 69 -11.62 -11.02 9.33
CA GLN A 69 -10.41 -11.05 8.49
C GLN A 69 -10.57 -11.95 7.25
N ARG A 70 -11.23 -13.11 7.37
CA ARG A 70 -11.50 -13.99 6.22
C ARG A 70 -12.42 -13.32 5.21
N THR A 71 -13.54 -12.74 5.65
CA THR A 71 -14.48 -12.04 4.76
C THR A 71 -13.82 -10.84 4.07
N LYS A 72 -12.94 -10.11 4.79
CA LYS A 72 -12.18 -9.00 4.23
C LYS A 72 -11.20 -9.47 3.15
N ARG A 73 -10.49 -10.58 3.37
CA ARG A 73 -9.62 -11.19 2.35
C ARG A 73 -10.43 -11.59 1.11
N ASP A 74 -11.56 -12.26 1.28
CA ASP A 74 -12.40 -12.69 0.16
C ASP A 74 -12.93 -11.48 -0.65
N ARG A 75 -13.35 -10.41 0.03
CA ARG A 75 -13.72 -9.14 -0.62
C ARG A 75 -12.57 -8.51 -1.40
N LEU A 76 -11.36 -8.50 -0.83
CA LEU A 76 -10.17 -7.98 -1.51
C LEU A 76 -9.83 -8.83 -2.75
N GLU A 77 -10.00 -10.15 -2.68
CA GLU A 77 -9.81 -11.05 -3.83
C GLU A 77 -10.83 -10.77 -4.93
N ASP A 78 -12.08 -10.50 -4.58
CA ASP A 78 -13.12 -10.16 -5.56
C ASP A 78 -12.93 -8.77 -6.16
N GLU A 79 -12.47 -7.79 -5.37
CA GLU A 79 -12.08 -6.47 -5.89
C GLU A 79 -10.95 -6.64 -6.92
N VAL A 80 -9.93 -7.44 -6.62
CA VAL A 80 -8.82 -7.75 -7.54
C VAL A 80 -9.28 -8.42 -8.85
N LYS A 81 -10.28 -9.30 -8.80
CA LYS A 81 -10.80 -9.95 -10.01
C LYS A 81 -11.57 -8.99 -10.91
N ASN A 82 -12.23 -7.99 -10.33
CA ASN A 82 -13.05 -7.02 -11.05
C ASN A 82 -12.26 -5.80 -11.54
N ASP A 83 -10.93 -5.91 -11.57
CA ASP A 83 -10.05 -4.82 -11.95
C ASP A 83 -10.08 -4.54 -13.46
N PRO A 84 -10.51 -3.34 -13.91
CA PRO A 84 -10.45 -2.98 -15.31
C PRO A 84 -9.01 -2.85 -15.83
N CYS A 85 -8.05 -2.69 -14.92
CA CYS A 85 -6.63 -2.52 -15.21
C CYS A 85 -5.79 -3.80 -15.00
N ALA A 86 -6.43 -4.98 -14.94
CA ALA A 86 -5.76 -6.26 -14.67
C ALA A 86 -4.59 -6.55 -15.63
N SER A 87 -4.69 -6.14 -16.90
CA SER A 87 -3.64 -6.33 -17.90
C SER A 87 -2.35 -5.57 -17.60
N ALA A 88 -2.45 -4.36 -17.03
CA ALA A 88 -1.30 -3.57 -16.60
C ALA A 88 -0.81 -3.99 -15.20
N ARG A 89 -1.65 -4.69 -14.41
CA ARG A 89 -1.33 -5.18 -13.07
C ARG A 89 -0.31 -6.33 -13.10
N GLY A 90 -0.45 -7.28 -14.04
CA GLY A 90 0.47 -8.40 -14.19
C GLY A 90 1.96 -8.00 -14.25
N PRO A 91 2.38 -7.17 -15.23
CA PRO A 91 3.78 -6.73 -15.32
C PRO A 91 4.20 -5.84 -14.14
N TYR A 92 3.26 -5.19 -13.46
CA TYR A 92 3.56 -4.45 -12.23
C TYR A 92 3.92 -5.39 -11.07
N GLU A 93 3.16 -6.47 -10.89
CA GLU A 93 3.39 -7.48 -9.85
C GLU A 93 4.62 -8.36 -10.11
N GLU A 94 4.96 -8.62 -11.37
CA GLU A 94 6.13 -9.41 -11.74
C GLU A 94 7.45 -8.63 -11.60
N ASN A 95 7.47 -7.36 -12.01
CA ASN A 95 8.70 -6.56 -12.05
C ASN A 95 8.98 -5.84 -10.72
N CYS A 96 7.98 -5.63 -9.86
CA CYS A 96 8.16 -5.02 -8.54
C CYS A 96 8.14 -6.05 -7.42
N ALA A 97 8.90 -5.78 -6.35
CA ALA A 97 8.79 -6.54 -5.11
C ALA A 97 7.44 -6.27 -4.43
N LYS A 98 6.83 -7.29 -3.81
CA LYS A 98 5.55 -7.15 -3.09
C LYS A 98 5.55 -6.04 -2.04
N SER A 99 6.63 -5.93 -1.25
CA SER A 99 6.76 -4.85 -0.25
C SER A 99 6.80 -3.45 -0.86
N TRP A 100 7.30 -3.31 -2.09
CA TRP A 100 7.30 -2.05 -2.83
C TRP A 100 5.92 -1.73 -3.37
N ILE A 101 5.22 -2.74 -3.90
CA ILE A 101 3.85 -2.60 -4.38
C ILE A 101 2.94 -2.13 -3.25
N ASP A 102 2.98 -2.79 -2.10
CA ASP A 102 2.22 -2.40 -0.91
C ASP A 102 2.51 -0.96 -0.50
N TYR A 103 3.79 -0.58 -0.48
CA TYR A 103 4.20 0.78 -0.14
C TYR A 103 3.67 1.83 -1.13
N PHE A 104 3.84 1.62 -2.44
CA PHE A 104 3.38 2.57 -3.46
C PHE A 104 1.87 2.73 -3.43
N ASN A 105 1.17 1.61 -3.33
CA ASN A 105 -0.27 1.58 -3.28
C ASN A 105 -0.82 2.29 -2.04
N LYS A 106 -0.27 2.01 -0.85
CA LYS A 106 -0.63 2.73 0.38
C LYS A 106 -0.33 4.23 0.24
N ARG A 107 0.83 4.58 -0.31
CA ARG A 107 1.24 5.98 -0.47
C ARG A 107 0.27 6.78 -1.35
N ARG A 108 -0.24 6.17 -2.42
CA ARG A 108 -1.23 6.80 -3.30
C ARG A 108 -2.52 7.18 -2.55
N VAL A 109 -2.97 6.34 -1.62
CA VAL A 109 -4.16 6.61 -0.80
C VAL A 109 -3.87 7.62 0.32
N LEU A 110 -2.69 7.54 0.94
CA LEU A 110 -2.28 8.45 2.00
C LEU A 110 -2.10 9.88 1.51
N GLU A 111 -1.59 10.07 0.29
CA GLU A 111 -1.42 11.41 -0.30
C GLU A 111 -2.75 12.13 -0.46
N GLU A 112 -3.78 11.44 -0.95
CA GLU A 112 -5.14 11.98 -1.03
C GLU A 112 -5.73 12.28 0.36
N ARG A 113 -5.54 11.38 1.33
CA ARG A 113 -5.96 11.62 2.71
C ARG A 113 -5.28 12.86 3.30
N GLN A 114 -3.96 12.99 3.10
CA GLN A 114 -3.19 14.13 3.60
C GLN A 114 -3.64 15.44 2.95
N LYS A 115 -3.95 15.44 1.66
CA LYS A 115 -4.51 16.60 0.94
C LYS A 115 -5.89 17.01 1.48
N LEU A 116 -6.76 16.05 1.75
CA LEU A 116 -8.07 16.30 2.38
C LEU A 116 -7.93 16.85 3.80
N LEU A 117 -6.98 16.35 4.59
CA LEU A 117 -6.70 16.89 5.92
C LEU A 117 -6.14 18.31 5.86
N TYR A 118 -5.19 18.58 4.95
CA TYR A 118 -4.60 19.91 4.78
C TYR A 118 -5.63 20.95 4.32
N SER A 119 -6.52 20.59 3.38
CA SER A 119 -7.62 21.47 2.97
C SER A 119 -8.65 21.74 4.09
N GLN A 120 -8.90 20.75 4.96
CA GLN A 120 -9.75 20.91 6.15
C GLN A 120 -9.04 21.61 7.31
N GLY A 121 -7.71 21.77 7.25
CA GLY A 121 -6.87 22.47 8.22
C GLY A 121 -7.17 23.96 8.42
N ALA A 122 -8.23 24.48 7.77
CA ALA A 122 -8.87 25.74 8.13
C ALA A 122 -9.99 25.59 9.19
N GLN A 123 -10.17 24.43 9.83
CA GLN A 123 -11.03 24.31 11.01
C GLN A 123 -10.46 23.34 12.06
N PRO A 124 -10.00 23.83 13.23
CA PRO A 124 -9.78 22.97 14.37
C PRO A 124 -11.15 22.47 14.85
N THR A 125 -11.36 21.15 14.87
CA THR A 125 -12.54 20.56 15.51
C THR A 125 -12.43 20.69 17.03
N THR A 126 -12.67 21.90 17.54
CA THR A 126 -12.98 22.16 18.94
C THR A 126 -14.44 21.78 19.21
N SER A 127 -14.80 20.50 19.09
CA SER A 127 -16.14 20.08 19.53
C SER A 127 -16.23 18.56 19.72
N SER A 128 -15.64 18.08 20.81
CA SER A 128 -16.28 17.04 21.64
C SER A 128 -15.44 16.80 22.90
N LEU A 129 -15.45 17.76 23.82
CA LEU A 129 -15.41 17.35 25.23
C LEU A 129 -16.76 16.66 25.49
N PRO A 130 -16.79 15.41 25.99
CA PRO A 130 -18.01 14.88 26.56
C PRO A 130 -18.44 15.80 27.71
N PRO A 131 -19.73 16.13 27.89
CA PRO A 131 -20.16 16.84 29.08
C PRO A 131 -19.82 15.98 30.30
N SER A 132 -18.91 16.47 31.13
CA SER A 132 -18.64 15.97 32.48
C SER A 132 -19.95 15.91 33.24
N ARG A 133 -20.51 14.71 33.37
CA ARG A 133 -21.73 14.47 34.12
C ARG A 133 -21.40 14.61 35.61
N GLY A 134 -22.03 15.60 36.22
CA GLY A 134 -21.70 16.13 37.53
C GLY A 134 -21.75 15.12 38.68
N SER A 135 -20.86 15.38 39.63
CA SER A 135 -20.86 14.89 41.00
C SER A 135 -22.18 15.25 41.71
N SER A 136 -22.92 14.26 42.22
CA SER A 136 -23.79 14.42 43.40
C SER A 136 -24.31 13.08 43.89
N SER A 137 -23.90 12.68 45.09
CA SER A 137 -24.76 12.03 46.10
C SER A 137 -23.97 11.92 47.39
N GLY A 138 -24.12 12.94 48.23
CA GLY A 138 -23.99 12.77 49.67
C GLY A 138 -25.38 12.51 50.23
N LYS A 139 -25.56 11.41 50.96
CA LYS A 139 -25.83 11.34 52.40
C LYS A 139 -26.06 9.90 52.81
#